data_AF-A0A0D6P4R8-F1
#
_entry.id   AF-A0A0D6P4R8-F1
#
_cell.length_a   1.000
_cell.length_b   1.000
_cell.length_c   1.000
_cell.angle_alpha   90.00
_cell.angle_beta   90.00
_cell.angle_gamma   90.00
#
_symmetry.space_group_name_H-M   'P 1'
#
loop_
_entity.id
_entity.type
_entity.pdbx_description
1 polymer ?
#
loop_
_entity_poly.entity_id
_entity_poly.type
_entity_poly.pdbx_seq_one_letter_code
_entity_poly.pdbx_strand_id
1 'polypeptide(L)'
;MPAALTPEIVPGLVAGGASTKIAEDIAPKFKHGDKVRARNINPTTHTRLPRYVRGKVGTVVHDHGVFVFNDSNAHGKGTHPQHVYNVRFTAQELWGPDAPSRDTLHIDMFESYIEPA
;
A
#
# COMPACT_ATOMS: atom_id res chain seq x y z
N MET A 1 22.31 18.41 6.12
CA MET A 1 22.48 17.16 6.89
C MET A 1 21.50 17.22 8.05
N PRO A 2 20.59 16.25 8.25
CA PRO A 2 19.81 16.22 9.47
C PRO A 2 20.77 16.14 10.67
N ALA A 3 20.39 16.78 11.78
CA ALA A 3 21.20 16.76 12.99
C ALA A 3 21.45 15.31 13.45
N ALA A 4 22.65 15.03 13.96
CA ALA A 4 22.96 13.74 14.53
C ALA A 4 22.02 13.45 15.71
N LEU A 5 21.64 12.18 15.89
CA LEU A 5 20.86 11.76 17.05
C LEU A 5 21.74 11.85 18.31
N THR A 6 21.33 12.66 19.29
CA THR A 6 21.99 12.73 20.60
C THR A 6 21.29 11.81 21.60
N PRO A 7 21.98 11.29 22.63
CA PRO A 7 21.37 10.42 23.65
C PRO A 7 20.11 11.02 24.30
N GLU A 8 20.06 12.35 24.46
CA GLU A 8 18.96 13.07 25.10
C GLU A 8 17.69 13.05 24.26
N ILE A 9 17.80 13.05 22.91
CA ILE A 9 16.63 13.08 22.02
C ILE A 9 16.11 11.68 21.67
N VAL A 10 16.90 10.62 21.90
CA VAL A 10 16.53 9.24 21.56
C VAL A 10 15.22 8.80 22.24
N PRO A 11 15.00 8.97 23.56
CA PRO A 11 13.77 8.53 24.19
C PRO A 11 12.51 9.16 23.58
N GLY A 12 12.56 10.47 23.31
CA GLY A 12 11.45 11.21 22.71
C GLY A 12 11.18 10.78 21.26
N LEU A 13 12.23 10.61 20.47
CA LEU A 13 12.10 10.19 19.07
C LEU A 13 11.53 8.77 18.95
N VAL A 14 12.04 7.84 19.76
CA VAL A 14 11.56 6.44 19.76
C VAL A 14 10.10 6.37 20.22
N ALA A 15 9.73 7.13 21.24
CA ALA A 15 8.35 7.17 21.73
C ALA A 15 7.38 7.84 20.75
N GLY A 16 7.81 8.89 20.04
CA GLY A 16 6.98 9.64 19.09
C GLY A 16 6.84 8.98 17.72
N GLY A 17 7.85 8.22 17.29
CA GLY A 17 7.89 7.61 15.96
C GLY A 17 7.88 8.63 14.82
N ALA A 18 7.62 8.14 13.60
CA ALA A 18 7.50 8.96 12.41
C ALA A 18 6.41 8.37 11.50
N SER A 19 5.15 8.62 11.85
CA SER A 19 4.01 8.14 11.06
C SER A 19 4.09 8.66 9.62
N THR A 20 3.82 7.79 8.66
CA THR A 20 3.69 8.15 7.23
C THR A 20 2.23 8.44 6.84
N LYS A 21 1.30 8.35 7.79
CA LYS A 21 -0.11 8.72 7.61
C LYS A 21 -0.23 10.25 7.54
N ILE A 22 -1.01 10.72 6.59
CA ILE A 22 -1.22 12.14 6.31
C ILE A 22 -2.67 12.50 6.64
N ALA A 23 -2.87 13.62 7.34
CA ALA A 23 -4.19 14.16 7.67
C ALA A 23 -4.66 15.13 6.57
N GLU A 24 -4.71 14.65 5.33
CA GLU A 24 -5.23 15.39 4.17
C GLU A 24 -6.61 14.83 3.78
N ASP A 25 -7.51 15.72 3.37
CA ASP A 25 -8.85 15.37 2.90
C ASP A 25 -8.81 14.99 1.41
N ILE A 26 -8.41 13.74 1.15
CA ILE A 26 -8.44 13.12 -0.18
C ILE A 26 -9.65 12.20 -0.21
N ALA A 27 -10.45 12.29 -1.27
CA ALA A 27 -11.61 11.41 -1.42
C ALA A 27 -11.16 10.00 -1.85
N PRO A 28 -11.57 8.92 -1.16
CA PRO A 28 -11.26 7.56 -1.57
C PRO A 28 -12.01 7.18 -2.84
N LYS A 29 -11.31 6.56 -3.80
CA LYS A 29 -11.93 6.03 -5.03
C LYS A 29 -12.60 4.67 -4.83
N PHE A 30 -12.22 3.93 -3.79
CA PHE A 30 -12.74 2.60 -3.52
C PHE A 30 -13.24 2.50 -2.08
N LYS A 31 -14.18 1.59 -1.83
CA LYS A 31 -14.73 1.31 -0.50
C LYS A 31 -14.73 -0.19 -0.22
N HIS A 32 -14.98 -0.55 1.03
CA HIS A 32 -15.15 -1.94 1.45
C HIS A 32 -16.12 -2.70 0.53
N GLY A 33 -15.70 -3.88 0.08
CA GLY A 33 -16.47 -4.77 -0.79
C GLY A 33 -16.24 -4.56 -2.28
N ASP A 34 -15.63 -3.45 -2.70
CA ASP A 34 -15.33 -3.21 -4.12
C ASP A 34 -14.37 -4.28 -4.65
N LYS A 35 -14.65 -4.76 -5.86
CA LYS A 35 -13.76 -5.64 -6.62
C LYS A 35 -12.77 -4.78 -7.38
N VAL A 36 -11.48 -5.07 -7.20
CA VAL A 36 -10.41 -4.29 -7.80
C VAL A 36 -9.38 -5.21 -8.43
N ARG A 37 -8.77 -4.75 -9.52
CA ARG A 37 -7.63 -5.39 -10.16
C ARG A 37 -6.36 -4.62 -9.82
N ALA A 38 -5.35 -5.33 -9.35
CA ALA A 38 -4.02 -4.75 -9.24
C ALA A 38 -3.43 -4.55 -10.64
N ARG A 39 -2.95 -3.35 -10.94
CA ARG A 39 -2.43 -2.98 -12.26
C ARG A 39 -1.22 -3.83 -12.64
N ASN A 40 -1.07 -4.10 -13.92
CA ASN A 40 0.11 -4.77 -14.45
C ASN A 40 1.20 -3.75 -14.85
N ILE A 41 1.92 -3.24 -13.85
CA ILE A 41 3.01 -2.27 -14.03
C ILE A 41 4.37 -2.90 -13.69
N ASN A 42 5.43 -2.47 -14.39
CA ASN A 42 6.79 -2.95 -14.19
C ASN A 42 7.78 -1.78 -14.12
N PRO A 43 7.64 -0.88 -13.13
CA PRO A 43 8.59 0.21 -12.96
C PRO A 43 9.98 -0.35 -12.67
N THR A 44 11.01 0.28 -13.23
CA THR A 44 12.42 0.00 -12.91
C THR A 44 12.87 0.68 -11.62
N THR A 45 11.99 1.48 -11.02
CA THR A 45 12.19 2.23 -9.77
C THR A 45 11.63 1.47 -8.56
N HIS A 46 11.69 2.11 -7.39
CA HIS A 46 11.04 1.59 -6.19
C HIS A 46 9.53 1.43 -6.43
N THR A 47 8.99 0.28 -6.01
CA THR A 47 7.54 0.06 -5.93
C THR A 47 7.21 -0.91 -4.80
N ARG A 48 6.03 -0.75 -4.21
CA ARG A 48 5.48 -1.65 -3.19
C ARG A 48 4.48 -2.64 -3.76
N LEU A 49 4.14 -2.59 -5.06
CA LEU A 49 3.23 -3.55 -5.70
C LEU A 49 3.96 -4.87 -6.04
N PRO A 50 3.75 -5.96 -5.27
CA PRO A 50 4.46 -7.21 -5.47
C PRO A 50 4.10 -7.84 -6.81
N ARG A 51 5.04 -8.56 -7.44
CA ARG A 51 4.82 -9.14 -8.78
C ARG A 51 3.65 -10.13 -8.82
N TYR A 52 3.45 -10.94 -7.78
CA TYR A 52 2.48 -12.02 -7.78
C TYR A 52 1.01 -11.58 -7.76
N VAL A 53 0.74 -10.32 -7.39
CA VAL A 53 -0.61 -9.74 -7.41
C VAL A 53 -0.89 -8.91 -8.67
N ARG A 54 0.12 -8.61 -9.51
CA ARG A 54 -0.08 -7.80 -10.71
C ARG A 54 -1.03 -8.51 -11.69
N GLY A 55 -2.05 -7.79 -12.14
CA GLY A 55 -3.13 -8.30 -12.99
C GLY A 55 -4.20 -9.12 -12.27
N LYS A 56 -4.07 -9.33 -10.95
CA LYS A 56 -4.97 -10.17 -10.15
C LYS A 56 -6.15 -9.39 -9.61
N VAL A 57 -7.28 -10.06 -9.43
CA VAL A 57 -8.51 -9.46 -8.90
C VAL A 57 -8.68 -9.80 -7.42
N GLY A 58 -8.87 -8.78 -6.60
CA GLY A 58 -9.12 -8.90 -5.17
C GLY A 58 -10.37 -8.13 -4.74
N THR A 59 -10.61 -8.09 -3.43
CA THR A 59 -11.68 -7.32 -2.81
C THR A 59 -11.11 -6.39 -1.76
N VAL A 60 -11.49 -5.11 -1.81
CA VAL A 60 -11.14 -4.14 -0.76
C VAL A 60 -11.83 -4.55 0.54
N VAL A 61 -11.06 -4.72 1.61
CA VAL A 61 -11.60 -5.07 2.95
C VAL A 61 -11.36 -3.97 3.98
N HIS A 62 -10.47 -3.02 3.72
CA HIS A 62 -10.24 -1.89 4.60
C HIS A 62 -9.59 -0.73 3.83
N ASP A 63 -9.91 0.50 4.22
CA ASP A 63 -9.20 1.72 3.82
C ASP A 63 -8.48 2.26 5.06
N HIS A 64 -7.15 2.25 5.05
CA HIS A 64 -6.33 2.73 6.16
C HIS A 64 -6.26 4.27 6.21
N GLY A 65 -6.76 4.95 5.17
CA GLY A 65 -6.66 6.40 4.95
C GLY A 65 -5.45 6.77 4.09
N VAL A 66 -5.06 8.04 4.17
CA VAL A 66 -4.06 8.65 3.30
C VAL A 66 -2.63 8.50 3.86
N PHE A 67 -1.69 8.06 3.02
CA PHE A 67 -0.27 7.91 3.36
C PHE A 67 0.65 8.51 2.29
N VAL A 68 1.89 8.80 2.68
CA VAL A 68 2.98 9.17 1.76
C VAL A 68 3.21 8.04 0.74
N PHE A 69 3.17 8.36 -0.54
CA PHE A 69 3.41 7.41 -1.62
C PHE A 69 4.89 7.06 -1.75
N ASN A 70 5.22 5.79 -1.49
CA ASN A 70 6.61 5.33 -1.42
C ASN A 70 7.35 5.45 -2.77
N ASP A 71 6.67 5.23 -3.90
CA ASP A 71 7.33 5.17 -5.22
C ASP A 71 7.90 6.52 -5.62
N SER A 72 7.22 7.63 -5.29
CA SER A 72 7.73 8.98 -5.52
C SER A 72 8.72 9.42 -4.45
N ASN A 73 8.41 9.12 -3.17
CA ASN A 73 9.20 9.58 -2.03
C ASN A 73 10.62 8.99 -2.05
N ALA A 74 10.77 7.72 -2.43
CA ALA A 74 12.07 7.06 -2.54
C ALA A 74 13.00 7.70 -3.58
N HIS A 75 12.47 8.53 -4.49
CA HIS A 75 13.21 9.20 -5.56
C HIS A 75 13.21 10.72 -5.43
N GLY A 76 12.82 11.26 -4.26
CA GLY A 76 12.80 12.71 -4.00
C GLY A 76 11.78 13.47 -4.85
N LYS A 77 10.76 12.80 -5.41
CA LYS A 77 9.75 13.41 -6.28
C LYS A 77 8.56 13.99 -5.53
N GLY A 78 8.61 14.05 -4.20
CA GLY A 78 7.50 14.49 -3.36
C GLY A 78 6.68 13.33 -2.80
N THR A 79 5.76 13.67 -1.89
CA THR A 79 5.01 12.69 -1.08
C THR A 79 3.80 12.11 -1.79
N HIS A 80 3.20 12.82 -2.74
CA HIS A 80 2.01 12.41 -3.52
C HIS A 80 0.99 11.58 -2.71
N PRO A 81 0.42 12.14 -1.61
CA PRO A 81 -0.35 11.36 -0.66
C PRO A 81 -1.54 10.66 -1.31
N GLN A 82 -1.79 9.41 -0.94
CA GLN A 82 -2.82 8.56 -1.52
C GLN A 82 -3.41 7.62 -0.47
N HIS A 83 -4.65 7.19 -0.69
CA HIS A 83 -5.25 6.11 0.11
C HIS A 83 -4.46 4.81 0.01
N VAL A 84 -4.40 4.07 1.12
CA VAL A 84 -3.87 2.70 1.18
C VAL A 84 -5.00 1.76 1.56
N TYR A 85 -5.29 0.82 0.68
CA TYR A 85 -6.34 -0.17 0.84
C TYR A 85 -5.75 -1.52 1.19
N ASN A 86 -6.35 -2.21 2.15
CA ASN A 86 -6.13 -3.64 2.32
C ASN A 86 -7.01 -4.39 1.30
N VAL A 87 -6.38 -5.16 0.42
CA VAL A 87 -7.05 -5.95 -0.61
C VAL A 87 -6.85 -7.44 -0.33
N ARG A 88 -7.97 -8.16 -0.19
CA ARG A 88 -8.00 -9.60 -0.02
C ARG A 88 -8.00 -10.32 -1.36
N PHE A 89 -7.05 -11.22 -1.55
CA PHE A 89 -6.96 -12.15 -2.69
C PHE A 89 -7.14 -13.59 -2.19
N THR A 90 -7.78 -14.44 -2.98
CA THR A 90 -7.79 -15.88 -2.71
C THR A 90 -6.44 -16.48 -3.14
N ALA A 91 -5.99 -17.54 -2.46
CA ALA A 91 -4.82 -18.28 -2.91
C ALA A 91 -5.00 -18.80 -4.34
N GLN A 92 -6.22 -19.19 -4.70
CA GLN A 92 -6.53 -19.68 -6.05
C GLN A 92 -6.39 -18.63 -7.15
N GLU A 93 -6.74 -17.37 -6.89
CA GLU A 93 -6.52 -16.27 -7.84
C GLU A 93 -5.01 -16.05 -8.10
N LEU A 94 -4.22 -16.13 -7.03
CA LEU A 94 -2.78 -15.86 -7.10
C LEU A 94 -2.01 -17.02 -7.73
N TRP A 95 -2.37 -18.25 -7.36
CA TRP A 95 -1.55 -19.44 -7.59
C TRP A 95 -2.22 -20.54 -8.41
N GLY A 96 -3.50 -20.38 -8.77
CA GLY A 96 -4.25 -21.33 -9.58
C GLY A 96 -5.15 -22.29 -8.79
N PRO A 97 -5.89 -23.16 -9.48
CA PRO A 97 -6.99 -23.95 -8.89
C PRO A 97 -6.54 -24.94 -7.81
N ASP A 98 -5.30 -25.42 -7.87
CA ASP A 98 -4.74 -26.40 -6.94
C ASP A 98 -4.33 -25.78 -5.58
N ALA A 99 -4.36 -24.45 -5.46
CA ALA A 99 -4.10 -23.77 -4.20
C ALA A 99 -5.25 -23.97 -3.20
N PRO A 100 -4.98 -23.97 -1.88
CA PRO A 100 -6.03 -24.15 -0.86
C PRO A 100 -7.17 -23.14 -1.02
N SER A 101 -8.41 -23.64 -1.14
CA SER A 101 -9.59 -22.81 -1.43
C SER A 101 -10.00 -21.86 -0.30
N ARG A 102 -9.53 -22.12 0.92
CA ARG A 102 -9.83 -21.33 2.11
C ARG A 102 -8.77 -20.29 2.42
N ASP A 103 -7.60 -20.38 1.81
CA ASP A 103 -6.47 -19.51 2.13
C ASP A 103 -6.58 -18.21 1.35
N THR A 104 -6.28 -17.11 2.04
CA THR A 104 -6.36 -15.76 1.48
C THR A 104 -5.16 -14.93 1.91
N LEU A 105 -4.73 -14.04 1.01
CA LEU A 105 -3.67 -13.09 1.26
C LEU A 105 -4.25 -11.68 1.31
N HIS A 106 -3.82 -10.89 2.28
CA HIS A 106 -4.21 -9.51 2.49
C HIS A 106 -3.03 -8.61 2.19
N ILE A 107 -3.15 -7.79 1.16
CA ILE A 107 -2.06 -6.95 0.67
C ILE A 107 -2.49 -5.49 0.74
N ASP A 108 -1.68 -4.66 1.40
CA ASP A 108 -1.88 -3.22 1.43
C ASP A 108 -1.36 -2.60 0.12
N MET A 109 -2.22 -1.85 -0.57
CA MET A 109 -1.97 -1.28 -1.89
C MET A 109 -2.37 0.19 -1.92
N PHE A 110 -1.51 1.03 -2.49
CA PHE A 110 -1.89 2.41 -2.79
C PHE A 110 -2.99 2.47 -3.84
N GLU A 111 -3.82 3.51 -3.77
CA GLU A 111 -4.94 3.74 -4.70
C GLU A 111 -4.53 3.66 -6.17
N SER A 112 -3.35 4.19 -6.53
CA SER A 112 -2.86 4.17 -7.91
C SER A 112 -2.41 2.79 -8.40
N TYR A 113 -2.27 1.80 -7.52
CA TYR A 113 -1.93 0.42 -7.89
C TYR A 113 -3.13 -0.41 -8.31
N ILE A 114 -4.34 0.06 -8.04
CA ILE A 114 -5.56 -0.69 -8.28
C ILE A 114 -6.51 0.07 -9.21
N GLU A 115 -7.36 -0.68 -9.89
CA GLU A 115 -8.42 -0.17 -10.77
C GLU A 115 -9.68 -1.01 -10.58
N PRO A 116 -10.88 -0.52 -10.96
CA PRO A 116 -12.08 -1.34 -10.95
C PRO A 116 -11.87 -2.66 -11.70
N ALA A 117 -12.29 -3.78 -11.09
CA ALA A 117 -12.16 -5.10 -11.69
C ALA A 117 -13.11 -5.29 -12.89
#